data_AF-A0A496VVE0-F1
#
_entry.id   AF-A0A496VVE0-F1
#
_cell.length_a   1.000
_cell.length_b   1.000
_cell.length_c   1.000
_cell.angle_alpha   90.00
_cell.angle_beta   90.00
_cell.angle_gamma   90.00
#
_symmetry.space_group_name_H-M   'P 1'
#
loop_
_entity.id
_entity.type
_entity.pdbx_description
1 polymer ?
#
loop_
_entity_poly.entity_id
_entity_poly.type
_entity_poly.pdbx_seq_one_letter_code
_entity_poly.pdbx_strand_id
1 'polypeptide(L)'
;MKNDLTTQIGNHTSQLYKPKLRPESGSEVVIRLAPDSVTPIPPDNPNLRDVAIKVENGFAPSGLRAVQRIDQGFDLRFVVKDEAQTAVYNKLGDQVTTVFSQKADTWQRVIDKAQLLQALSTQFDMRLKPVQIDLKEGNGVHRKGERLHFSIAPTDRGEELNALTLFNLAGNGALQFLYPLAQRNHALMLEQFPYELNPLKIVGPFGGDHLVAILCTQPPTVLQTLLKDSAPYLPKPAEVIFALRQQRCQVGQYAFFSAAAN
;
A
#
# COMPACT_ATOMS: atom_id res chain seq x y z
N MET A 1 -7.79 -15.42 -44.40
CA MET A 1 -7.97 -15.37 -42.93
C MET A 1 -8.65 -16.66 -42.49
N LYS A 2 -7.93 -17.59 -41.86
CA LYS A 2 -8.48 -18.78 -41.22
C LYS A 2 -7.93 -18.79 -39.79
N ASN A 3 -8.83 -18.74 -38.81
CA ASN A 3 -8.53 -18.83 -37.38
C ASN A 3 -8.03 -20.25 -37.10
N ASP A 4 -6.77 -20.38 -36.71
CA ASP A 4 -6.15 -21.68 -36.44
C ASP A 4 -6.05 -21.89 -34.92
N LEU A 5 -7.18 -22.26 -34.31
CA LEU A 5 -7.23 -22.76 -32.93
C LEU A 5 -6.42 -24.07 -32.75
N THR A 6 -6.06 -24.71 -33.86
CA THR A 6 -5.30 -25.95 -33.90
C THR A 6 -3.83 -25.76 -33.52
N THR A 7 -3.27 -24.55 -33.68
CA THR A 7 -1.83 -24.31 -33.47
C THR A 7 -1.46 -24.18 -31.99
N GLN A 8 -2.41 -23.83 -31.10
CA GLN A 8 -2.13 -23.63 -29.67
C GLN A 8 -2.20 -24.90 -28.82
N ILE A 9 -2.82 -25.97 -29.33
CA ILE A 9 -2.99 -27.23 -28.58
C ILE A 9 -1.74 -28.13 -28.68
N GLY A 10 -0.95 -27.99 -29.76
CA GLY A 10 0.23 -28.83 -30.01
C GLY A 10 1.45 -28.57 -29.12
N ASN A 11 1.53 -27.40 -28.46
CA ASN A 11 2.72 -27.01 -27.69
C ASN A 11 2.72 -27.50 -26.22
N HIS A 12 1.61 -28.06 -25.72
CA HIS A 12 1.49 -28.48 -24.31
C HIS A 12 1.30 -29.99 -24.09
N THR A 13 1.37 -30.80 -25.16
CA THR A 13 1.28 -32.26 -25.07
C THR A 13 2.60 -32.91 -25.48
N SER A 14 3.68 -32.54 -24.81
CA SER A 14 4.85 -33.43 -24.75
C SER A 14 4.41 -34.75 -24.10
N GLN A 15 4.59 -35.87 -24.80
CA GLN A 15 4.15 -37.24 -24.49
C GLN A 15 4.72 -37.86 -23.18
N LEU A 16 5.12 -37.05 -22.19
CA LEU A 16 5.71 -37.49 -20.93
C LEU A 16 4.73 -37.50 -19.75
N TYR A 17 3.49 -37.04 -19.94
CA TYR A 17 2.48 -37.11 -18.89
C TYR A 17 1.83 -38.50 -18.88
N LYS A 18 2.25 -39.37 -17.95
CA LYS A 18 1.47 -40.54 -17.54
C LYS A 18 0.57 -40.10 -16.39
N PRO A 19 -0.72 -39.78 -16.63
CA PRO A 19 -1.60 -39.39 -15.54
C PRO A 19 -1.72 -40.55 -14.55
N LYS A 20 -1.57 -40.25 -13.26
CA LYS A 20 -1.64 -41.26 -12.17
C LYS A 20 -3.02 -41.91 -12.06
N LEU A 21 -4.03 -41.31 -12.67
CA LEU A 21 -5.41 -41.75 -12.68
C LEU A 21 -5.86 -41.84 -14.15
N ARG A 22 -6.53 -42.93 -14.51
CA ARG A 22 -7.16 -43.02 -15.83
C ARG A 22 -8.33 -42.04 -15.86
N PRO A 23 -8.43 -41.15 -16.85
CA PRO A 23 -9.62 -40.33 -17.00
C PRO A 23 -10.81 -41.24 -17.29
N GLU A 24 -11.81 -41.22 -16.42
CA GLU A 24 -13.08 -41.88 -16.65
C GLU A 24 -14.02 -40.93 -17.39
N SER A 25 -14.68 -41.43 -18.43
CA SER A 25 -15.68 -40.68 -19.18
C SER A 25 -16.97 -40.60 -18.37
N GLY A 26 -17.13 -39.53 -17.59
CA GLY A 26 -18.38 -39.19 -16.91
C GLY A 26 -19.17 -38.10 -17.67
N SER A 27 -20.50 -38.14 -17.58
CA SER A 27 -21.38 -37.07 -18.09
C SER A 27 -21.48 -35.85 -17.16
N GLU A 28 -20.69 -35.84 -16.08
CA GLU A 28 -20.72 -34.76 -15.09
C GLU A 28 -19.94 -33.53 -15.56
N VAL A 29 -20.57 -32.37 -15.42
CA VAL A 29 -19.93 -31.07 -15.65
C VAL A 29 -18.91 -30.82 -14.52
N VAL A 30 -17.63 -30.98 -14.84
CA VAL A 30 -16.50 -30.83 -13.90
C VAL A 30 -16.10 -29.38 -13.60
N ILE A 31 -16.59 -28.41 -14.37
CA ILE A 31 -16.33 -26.97 -14.16
C ILE A 31 -17.66 -26.23 -14.21
N ARG A 32 -18.04 -25.58 -13.11
CA ARG A 32 -19.18 -24.66 -13.05
C ARG A 32 -18.69 -23.25 -12.77
N LEU A 33 -19.30 -22.26 -13.41
CA LEU A 33 -19.17 -20.87 -12.98
C LEU A 33 -19.71 -20.78 -11.55
N ALA A 34 -18.88 -20.30 -10.63
CA ALA A 34 -19.35 -19.99 -9.29
C ALA A 34 -20.47 -18.94 -9.41
N PRO A 35 -21.56 -19.06 -8.63
CA PRO A 35 -22.53 -17.96 -8.55
C PRO A 35 -21.81 -16.68 -8.12
N ASP A 36 -22.28 -15.53 -8.61
CA ASP A 36 -21.77 -14.20 -8.27
C ASP A 36 -21.67 -14.11 -6.75
N SER A 37 -20.45 -14.28 -6.26
CA SER A 37 -20.23 -14.65 -4.88
C SER A 37 -20.46 -13.40 -4.04
N VAL A 38 -21.36 -13.51 -3.05
CA VAL A 38 -21.47 -12.60 -1.90
C VAL A 38 -20.08 -12.09 -1.59
N THR A 39 -19.87 -10.78 -1.70
CA THR A 39 -18.57 -10.15 -1.50
C THR A 39 -17.99 -10.58 -0.14
N PRO A 40 -16.94 -11.43 -0.06
CA PRO A 40 -16.25 -11.71 1.20
C PRO A 40 -15.85 -10.40 1.85
N ILE A 41 -16.44 -10.16 3.02
CA ILE A 41 -16.06 -9.09 3.92
C ILE A 41 -14.65 -9.44 4.43
N PRO A 42 -13.69 -8.50 4.45
CA PRO A 42 -12.38 -8.72 5.03
C PRO A 42 -12.48 -9.33 6.44
N PRO A 43 -11.63 -10.31 6.80
CA PRO A 43 -11.75 -11.04 8.05
C PRO A 43 -11.72 -10.12 9.28
N ASP A 44 -12.47 -10.48 10.32
CA ASP A 44 -12.66 -9.68 11.54
C ASP A 44 -11.39 -9.35 12.31
N ASN A 45 -10.33 -10.14 12.10
CA ASN A 45 -9.01 -9.85 12.61
C ASN A 45 -7.99 -10.07 11.49
N PRO A 46 -7.45 -9.00 10.88
CA PRO A 46 -6.44 -9.17 9.85
C PRO A 46 -5.24 -9.88 10.50
N ASN A 47 -4.79 -10.98 9.89
CA ASN A 47 -3.57 -11.63 10.34
C ASN A 47 -2.38 -10.78 9.91
N LEU A 48 -2.11 -9.73 10.71
CA LEU A 48 -0.99 -8.83 10.51
C LEU A 48 0.27 -9.56 10.93
N ARG A 49 1.09 -9.93 9.95
CA ARG A 49 2.43 -10.44 10.22
C ARG A 49 3.31 -9.34 10.81
N ASP A 50 4.26 -9.76 11.63
CA ASP A 50 5.34 -8.88 12.07
C ASP A 50 6.18 -8.44 10.87
N VAL A 51 6.73 -7.22 10.96
CA VAL A 51 7.63 -6.69 9.94
C VAL A 51 8.98 -7.38 10.06
N ALA A 52 9.41 -8.00 8.97
CA ALA A 52 10.71 -8.66 8.93
C ALA A 52 11.82 -7.61 8.81
N ILE A 53 12.71 -7.53 9.81
CA ILE A 53 13.83 -6.60 9.83
C ILE A 53 15.17 -7.34 9.81
N LYS A 54 16.12 -6.78 9.05
CA LYS A 54 17.55 -7.12 9.14
C LYS A 54 18.29 -5.93 9.73
N VAL A 55 19.23 -6.18 10.65
CA VAL A 55 20.11 -5.14 11.20
C VAL A 55 21.56 -5.48 10.89
N GLU A 56 22.30 -4.52 10.35
CA GLU A 56 23.70 -4.65 9.96
C GLU A 56 24.55 -3.65 10.73
N ASN A 57 25.79 -4.04 11.04
CA ASN A 57 26.82 -3.21 11.68
C ASN A 57 26.43 -2.66 13.06
N GLY A 58 25.50 -3.31 13.76
CA GLY A 58 25.09 -2.91 15.11
C GLY A 58 23.88 -3.70 15.60
N PHE A 59 23.17 -3.14 16.58
CA PHE A 59 22.00 -3.75 17.20
C PHE A 59 20.80 -2.83 17.10
N ALA A 60 19.61 -3.41 16.92
CA ALA A 60 18.38 -2.63 17.05
C ALA A 60 18.16 -2.25 18.53
N PRO A 61 17.61 -1.05 18.80
CA PRO A 61 17.23 -0.65 20.15
C PRO A 61 16.19 -1.63 20.74
N SER A 62 16.12 -1.67 22.07
CA SER A 62 15.13 -2.47 22.79
C SER A 62 13.73 -1.87 22.69
N GLY A 63 12.69 -2.67 22.95
CA GLY A 63 11.30 -2.21 22.99
C GLY A 63 10.60 -2.05 21.63
N LEU A 64 11.24 -2.46 20.53
CA LEU A 64 10.59 -2.54 19.22
C LEU A 64 9.47 -3.59 19.25
N ARG A 65 8.33 -3.24 18.64
CA ARG A 65 7.11 -4.07 18.55
C ARG A 65 6.84 -4.45 17.11
N ALA A 66 6.12 -5.56 16.93
CA ALA A 66 5.71 -6.08 15.62
C ALA A 66 6.90 -6.29 14.67
N VAL A 67 8.00 -6.85 15.20
CA VAL A 67 9.24 -7.09 14.44
C VAL A 67 9.65 -8.54 14.52
N GLN A 68 9.98 -9.10 13.36
CA GLN A 68 10.67 -10.38 13.24
C GLN A 68 12.09 -10.13 12.76
N ARG A 69 13.11 -10.55 13.52
CA ARG A 69 14.51 -10.35 13.12
C ARG A 69 14.98 -11.53 12.26
N ILE A 70 15.34 -11.27 11.01
CA ILE A 70 15.75 -12.31 10.05
C ILE A 70 16.89 -11.82 9.15
N ASP A 71 17.70 -12.76 8.64
CA ASP A 71 18.86 -12.44 7.79
C ASP A 71 18.53 -12.33 6.29
N GLN A 72 17.49 -13.05 5.84
CA GLN A 72 17.04 -13.11 4.44
C GLN A 72 15.52 -12.94 4.36
N GLY A 73 15.02 -12.42 3.24
CA GLY A 73 13.58 -12.19 3.05
C GLY A 73 13.00 -11.05 3.90
N PHE A 74 13.85 -10.12 4.36
CA PHE A 74 13.44 -8.97 5.16
C PHE A 74 12.59 -7.97 4.36
N ASP A 75 11.71 -7.25 5.07
CA ASP A 75 10.96 -6.12 4.53
C ASP A 75 11.78 -4.82 4.60
N LEU A 76 12.52 -4.66 5.70
CA LEU A 76 13.36 -3.50 5.99
C LEU A 76 14.76 -3.94 6.39
N ARG A 77 15.76 -3.20 5.91
CA ARG A 77 17.17 -3.37 6.30
C ARG A 77 17.68 -2.10 6.96
N PHE A 78 18.13 -2.23 8.20
CA PHE A 78 18.70 -1.16 9.00
C PHE A 78 20.22 -1.31 9.01
N VAL A 79 20.94 -0.31 8.51
CA VAL A 79 22.40 -0.30 8.48
C VAL A 79 22.89 0.77 9.44
N VAL A 80 23.36 0.35 10.61
CA VAL A 80 23.91 1.26 11.61
C VAL A 80 25.21 1.85 11.04
N LYS A 81 25.28 3.18 10.94
CA LYS A 81 26.47 3.88 10.45
C LYS A 81 27.38 4.25 11.60
N ASP A 82 26.79 4.83 12.63
CA ASP A 82 27.46 5.27 13.86
C ASP A 82 26.45 5.35 15.02
N GLU A 83 26.87 5.89 16.16
CA GLU A 83 26.02 6.08 17.34
C GLU A 83 24.85 7.05 17.11
N ALA A 84 24.93 7.91 16.10
CA ALA A 84 23.90 8.90 15.80
C ALA A 84 22.91 8.42 14.74
N GLN A 85 23.35 7.74 13.68
CA GLN A 85 22.55 7.47 12.49
C GLN A 85 22.51 6.01 12.04
N THR A 86 21.30 5.57 11.67
CA THR A 86 21.02 4.30 10.99
C THR A 86 20.31 4.59 9.68
N ALA A 87 20.89 4.14 8.58
CA ALA A 87 20.23 4.21 7.26
C ALA A 87 19.23 3.05 7.13
N VAL A 88 18.02 3.34 6.63
CA VAL A 88 16.96 2.34 6.47
C VAL A 88 16.66 2.14 5.00
N TYR A 89 16.66 0.89 4.56
CA TYR A 89 16.43 0.48 3.19
C TYR A 89 15.20 -0.42 3.07
N ASN A 90 14.48 -0.33 1.95
CA ASN A 90 13.41 -1.27 1.62
C ASN A 90 14.00 -2.59 1.07
N LYS A 91 13.11 -3.57 0.80
CA LYS A 91 13.48 -4.85 0.16
C LYS A 91 14.09 -4.75 -1.25
N LEU A 92 13.89 -3.62 -1.94
CA LEU A 92 14.43 -3.38 -3.28
C LEU A 92 15.84 -2.77 -3.24
N GLY A 93 16.30 -2.35 -2.06
CA GLY A 93 17.61 -1.73 -1.87
C GLY A 93 17.60 -0.21 -1.86
N ASP A 94 16.43 0.44 -2.01
CA ASP A 94 16.33 1.89 -1.96
C ASP A 94 16.42 2.38 -0.52
N GLN A 95 17.15 3.48 -0.29
CA GLN A 95 17.17 4.13 1.01
C GLN A 95 15.86 4.88 1.24
N VAL A 96 15.07 4.42 2.20
CA VAL A 96 13.77 5.01 2.55
C VAL A 96 13.96 6.21 3.46
N THR A 97 14.86 6.13 4.44
CA THR A 97 15.10 7.23 5.38
C THR A 97 16.38 7.00 6.18
N THR A 98 16.70 7.95 7.06
CA THR A 98 17.70 7.82 8.12
C THR A 98 17.03 8.05 9.46
N VAL A 99 17.29 7.18 10.43
CA VAL A 99 16.76 7.26 11.79
C VAL A 99 17.89 7.42 12.80
N PHE A 100 17.56 7.82 14.03
CA PHE A 100 18.56 7.96 15.08
C PHE A 100 18.87 6.58 15.70
N SER A 101 20.14 6.18 15.72
CA SER A 101 20.54 4.80 16.09
C SER A 101 20.04 4.38 17.48
N GLN A 102 20.16 5.27 18.47
CA GLN A 102 19.82 4.99 19.87
C GLN A 102 18.35 5.27 20.24
N LYS A 103 17.53 5.71 19.28
CA LYS A 103 16.15 6.15 19.55
C LYS A 103 15.12 5.16 19.01
N ALA A 104 14.62 4.29 19.88
CA ALA A 104 13.66 3.24 19.55
C ALA A 104 12.40 3.76 18.85
N ASP A 105 11.91 4.94 19.24
CA ASP A 105 10.72 5.57 18.66
C ASP A 105 10.90 5.89 17.17
N THR A 106 12.10 6.28 16.76
CA THR A 106 12.39 6.63 15.36
C THR A 106 12.43 5.40 14.46
N TRP A 107 12.93 4.28 14.96
CA TRP A 107 12.86 2.98 14.29
C TRP A 107 11.42 2.47 14.24
N GLN A 108 10.71 2.56 15.37
CA GLN A 108 9.34 2.07 15.49
C GLN A 108 8.41 2.76 14.50
N ARG A 109 8.54 4.07 14.27
CA ARG A 109 7.72 4.79 13.26
C ARG A 109 7.88 4.22 11.84
N VAL A 110 9.10 3.85 11.45
CA VAL A 110 9.35 3.27 10.11
C VAL A 110 8.78 1.85 10.03
N ILE A 111 8.87 1.09 11.12
CA ILE A 111 8.25 -0.24 11.25
C ILE A 111 6.72 -0.14 11.18
N ASP A 112 6.12 0.77 11.94
CA ASP A 112 4.66 1.00 11.97
C ASP A 112 4.16 1.38 10.57
N LYS A 113 4.90 2.23 9.84
CA LYS A 113 4.62 2.55 8.44
C LYS A 113 4.63 1.31 7.54
N ALA A 114 5.68 0.49 7.62
CA ALA A 114 5.77 -0.73 6.83
C ALA A 114 4.61 -1.69 7.14
N GLN A 115 4.26 -1.83 8.42
CA GLN A 115 3.15 -2.68 8.84
C GLN A 115 1.80 -2.18 8.30
N LEU A 116 1.54 -0.87 8.36
CA LEU A 116 0.33 -0.28 7.81
C LEU A 116 0.24 -0.46 6.29
N LEU A 117 1.33 -0.23 5.55
CA LEU A 117 1.36 -0.44 4.09
C LEU A 117 1.09 -1.90 3.72
N GLN A 118 1.67 -2.85 4.47
CA GLN A 118 1.39 -4.28 4.30
C GLN A 118 -0.08 -4.61 4.56
N ALA A 119 -0.64 -4.09 5.65
CA ALA A 119 -2.05 -4.24 6.00
C ALA A 119 -2.97 -3.74 4.88
N LEU A 120 -2.70 -2.52 4.38
CA LEU A 120 -3.43 -1.92 3.26
C LEU A 120 -3.28 -2.70 1.94
N SER A 121 -2.17 -3.40 1.73
CA SER A 121 -1.94 -4.19 0.51
C SER A 121 -2.56 -5.60 0.54
N THR A 122 -2.78 -6.16 1.73
CA THR A 122 -3.16 -7.59 1.89
C THR A 122 -4.57 -7.80 2.41
N GLN A 123 -5.16 -6.81 3.07
CA GLN A 123 -6.41 -6.99 3.84
C GLN A 123 -7.63 -6.34 3.18
N PHE A 124 -7.46 -5.63 2.06
CA PHE A 124 -8.58 -5.07 1.31
C PHE A 124 -9.05 -6.07 0.26
N ASP A 125 -10.33 -5.97 -0.12
CA ASP A 125 -10.98 -6.89 -1.06
C ASP A 125 -10.14 -6.96 -2.35
N MET A 126 -9.30 -7.99 -2.45
CA MET A 126 -8.33 -8.17 -3.53
C MET A 126 -8.99 -8.38 -4.89
N ARG A 127 -10.33 -8.39 -4.96
CA ARG A 127 -11.10 -8.39 -6.21
C ARG A 127 -11.30 -6.99 -6.78
N LEU A 128 -11.27 -5.94 -5.95
CA LEU A 128 -11.27 -4.58 -6.45
C LEU A 128 -9.86 -4.21 -6.88
N LYS A 129 -9.71 -3.73 -8.12
CA LYS A 129 -8.43 -3.22 -8.61
C LYS A 129 -8.03 -1.98 -7.78
N PRO A 130 -6.74 -1.80 -7.46
CA PRO A 130 -6.28 -0.65 -6.67
C PRO A 130 -6.71 0.69 -7.28
N VAL A 131 -6.81 1.75 -6.47
CA VAL A 131 -7.02 3.12 -7.00
C VAL A 131 -5.83 3.48 -7.91
N GLN A 132 -6.12 4.05 -9.09
CA GLN A 132 -5.10 4.58 -9.98
C GLN A 132 -4.61 5.92 -9.44
N ILE A 133 -3.30 6.02 -9.29
CA ILE A 133 -2.61 7.24 -8.86
C ILE A 133 -1.48 7.45 -9.86
N ASP A 134 -1.52 8.57 -10.58
CA ASP A 134 -0.46 8.96 -11.49
C ASP A 134 0.23 10.22 -10.98
N LEU A 135 1.54 10.30 -11.22
CA LEU A 135 2.36 11.46 -10.91
C LEU A 135 2.95 12.01 -12.20
N LYS A 136 2.61 13.26 -12.53
CA LYS A 136 3.06 13.91 -13.76
C LYS A 136 4.59 14.01 -13.85
N GLU A 137 5.26 14.25 -12.72
CA GLU A 137 6.72 14.42 -12.65
C GLU A 137 7.50 13.11 -12.81
N GLY A 138 6.83 11.96 -12.79
CA GLY A 138 7.45 10.64 -12.92
C GLY A 138 8.15 10.15 -11.64
N ASN A 139 8.84 9.00 -11.75
CA ASN A 139 9.32 8.22 -10.60
C ASN A 139 10.71 8.66 -10.07
N GLY A 140 11.11 9.90 -10.34
CA GLY A 140 12.42 10.43 -9.94
C GLY A 140 12.52 10.75 -8.44
N VAL A 141 13.69 11.20 -8.01
CA VAL A 141 13.84 11.81 -6.69
C VAL A 141 13.44 13.28 -6.79
N HIS A 142 12.43 13.67 -6.01
CA HIS A 142 11.87 15.02 -6.00
C HIS A 142 12.53 15.89 -4.93
N ARG A 143 12.85 17.14 -5.28
CA ARG A 143 13.61 18.03 -4.40
C ARG A 143 12.70 18.92 -3.55
N LYS A 144 13.21 19.33 -2.39
CA LYS A 144 12.58 20.35 -1.54
C LYS A 144 12.09 21.54 -2.37
N GLY A 145 10.81 21.88 -2.20
CA GLY A 145 10.19 23.02 -2.86
C GLY A 145 9.57 22.73 -4.23
N GLU A 146 9.89 21.58 -4.85
CA GLU A 146 9.19 21.11 -6.05
C GLU A 146 7.70 20.90 -5.74
N ARG A 147 6.88 20.97 -6.79
CA ARG A 147 5.42 20.81 -6.71
C ARG A 147 5.04 19.58 -7.52
N LEU A 148 4.43 18.61 -6.85
CA LEU A 148 3.98 17.36 -7.44
C LEU A 148 2.52 17.45 -7.86
N HIS A 149 2.20 16.97 -9.05
CA HIS A 149 0.87 16.95 -9.62
C HIS A 149 0.39 15.50 -9.72
N PHE A 150 -0.49 15.14 -8.79
CA PHE A 150 -1.08 13.82 -8.71
C PHE A 150 -2.51 13.82 -9.28
N SER A 151 -2.82 12.82 -10.08
CA SER A 151 -4.17 12.52 -10.54
C SER A 151 -4.65 11.21 -9.93
N ILE A 152 -5.90 11.18 -9.47
CA ILE A 152 -6.50 10.01 -8.79
C ILE A 152 -7.74 9.56 -9.56
N ALA A 153 -7.89 8.27 -9.80
CA ALA A 153 -9.10 7.71 -10.39
C ALA A 153 -9.41 6.31 -9.85
N PRO A 154 -10.69 5.92 -9.72
CA PRO A 154 -11.04 4.53 -9.50
C PRO A 154 -10.64 3.72 -10.75
N THR A 155 -10.20 2.48 -10.56
CA THR A 155 -9.87 1.64 -11.72
C THR A 155 -11.13 1.21 -12.49
N ASP A 156 -12.26 1.10 -11.80
CA ASP A 156 -13.57 0.84 -12.40
C ASP A 156 -14.55 1.93 -11.97
N ARG A 157 -15.06 2.69 -12.95
CA ARG A 157 -16.02 3.77 -12.71
C ARG A 157 -17.44 3.28 -12.42
N GLY A 158 -17.76 2.02 -12.75
CA GLY A 158 -19.07 1.42 -12.46
C GLY A 158 -19.32 1.16 -10.97
N GLU A 159 -18.28 1.27 -10.15
CA GLU A 159 -18.34 1.03 -8.70
C GLU A 159 -18.81 2.25 -7.88
N GLU A 160 -18.99 3.41 -8.53
CA GLU A 160 -19.45 4.66 -7.90
C GLU A 160 -18.66 5.09 -6.64
N LEU A 161 -17.35 4.80 -6.64
CA LEU A 161 -16.44 5.09 -5.53
C LEU A 161 -15.96 6.55 -5.56
N ASN A 162 -16.84 7.46 -5.14
CA ASN A 162 -16.63 8.90 -5.28
C ASN A 162 -16.12 9.57 -3.99
N ALA A 163 -16.12 8.87 -2.85
CA ALA A 163 -15.66 9.44 -1.59
C ALA A 163 -14.14 9.26 -1.41
N LEU A 164 -13.38 10.32 -1.63
CA LEU A 164 -11.92 10.29 -1.49
C LEU A 164 -11.46 10.52 -0.05
N THR A 165 -10.51 9.70 0.39
CA THR A 165 -9.63 9.95 1.53
C THR A 165 -8.19 9.86 1.04
N LEU A 166 -7.37 10.87 1.35
CA LEU A 166 -5.98 10.95 0.91
C LEU A 166 -5.06 11.27 2.08
N PHE A 167 -3.96 10.56 2.19
CA PHE A 167 -2.90 10.86 3.14
C PHE A 167 -1.54 10.45 2.60
N ASN A 168 -0.48 11.08 3.10
CA ASN A 168 0.89 10.69 2.85
C ASN A 168 1.49 10.02 4.10
N LEU A 169 2.32 9.01 3.88
CA LEU A 169 3.18 8.38 4.87
C LEU A 169 4.63 8.74 4.54
N ALA A 170 5.18 9.71 5.28
CA ALA A 170 6.50 10.25 4.98
C ALA A 170 7.64 9.25 5.23
N GLY A 171 8.84 9.51 4.70
CA GLY A 171 10.01 8.63 4.84
C GLY A 171 10.29 8.20 6.29
N ASN A 172 10.12 9.10 7.27
CA ASN A 172 10.32 8.83 8.70
C ASN A 172 9.11 8.18 9.41
N GLY A 173 8.07 7.80 8.67
CA GLY A 173 6.84 7.21 9.22
C GLY A 173 5.80 8.22 9.72
N ALA A 174 5.98 9.52 9.50
CA ALA A 174 4.97 10.51 9.88
C ALA A 174 3.73 10.44 8.97
N LEU A 175 2.54 10.48 9.59
CA LEU A 175 1.27 10.60 8.90
C LEU A 175 0.97 12.06 8.55
N GLN A 176 0.57 12.30 7.30
CA GLN A 176 0.10 13.60 6.83
C GLN A 176 -1.27 13.43 6.17
N PHE A 177 -2.33 13.84 6.85
CA PHE A 177 -3.69 13.80 6.30
C PHE A 177 -3.89 14.93 5.28
N LEU A 178 -4.31 14.59 4.06
CA LEU A 178 -4.34 15.53 2.91
C LEU A 178 -5.74 15.81 2.36
N TYR A 179 -6.67 14.86 2.49
CA TYR A 179 -8.03 15.00 1.97
C TYR A 179 -9.04 14.11 2.73
N PRO A 180 -10.27 14.61 3.02
CA PRO A 180 -10.75 15.98 2.81
C PRO A 180 -10.30 16.93 3.92
N LEU A 181 -10.01 18.19 3.61
CA LEU A 181 -9.66 19.20 4.61
C LEU A 181 -10.81 20.21 4.77
N ALA A 182 -11.42 20.23 5.96
CA ALA A 182 -12.52 21.14 6.27
C ALA A 182 -12.16 22.62 6.05
N GLN A 183 -10.94 23.01 6.43
CA GLN A 183 -10.44 24.39 6.25
C GLN A 183 -10.30 24.80 4.78
N ARG A 184 -10.31 23.84 3.85
CA ARG A 184 -10.24 24.08 2.40
C ARG A 184 -11.57 23.83 1.70
N ASN A 185 -12.65 23.59 2.44
CA ASN A 185 -13.99 23.28 1.91
C ASN A 185 -13.95 22.16 0.84
N HIS A 186 -13.13 21.14 1.05
CA HIS A 186 -13.07 20.00 0.13
C HIS A 186 -14.41 19.27 0.10
N ALA A 187 -14.84 18.87 -1.10
CA ALA A 187 -16.05 18.07 -1.28
C ALA A 187 -15.87 16.68 -0.64
N LEU A 188 -16.89 16.18 0.05
CA LEU A 188 -16.83 14.82 0.60
C LEU A 188 -17.02 13.75 -0.47
N MET A 189 -17.65 14.14 -1.59
CA MET A 189 -17.89 13.32 -2.77
C MET A 189 -17.32 14.02 -3.99
N LEU A 190 -16.55 13.30 -4.80
CA LEU A 190 -16.01 13.79 -6.06
C LEU A 190 -17.04 13.58 -7.18
N GLU A 191 -17.15 14.57 -8.06
CA GLU A 191 -18.10 14.52 -9.18
C GLU A 191 -17.45 14.03 -10.48
N GLN A 192 -16.12 14.13 -10.59
CA GLN A 192 -15.40 13.86 -11.83
C GLN A 192 -14.05 13.18 -11.58
N PHE A 193 -13.69 12.30 -12.52
CA PHE A 193 -12.41 11.60 -12.57
C PHE A 193 -11.75 11.72 -13.96
N PRO A 194 -10.40 11.78 -14.05
CA PRO A 194 -9.47 11.79 -12.94
C PRO A 194 -9.58 13.06 -12.08
N TYR A 195 -9.41 12.91 -10.78
CA TYR A 195 -9.40 14.03 -9.84
C TYR A 195 -7.97 14.56 -9.75
N GLU A 196 -7.78 15.76 -10.29
CA GLU A 196 -6.50 16.48 -10.26
C GLU A 196 -6.31 17.16 -8.91
N LEU A 197 -5.30 16.73 -8.16
CA LEU A 197 -4.98 17.35 -6.89
C LEU A 197 -4.35 18.72 -7.08
N ASN A 198 -4.66 19.64 -6.17
CA ASN A 198 -3.86 20.85 -6.04
C ASN A 198 -2.39 20.47 -5.81
N PRO A 199 -1.42 21.16 -6.46
CA PRO A 199 -0.04 20.72 -6.43
C PRO A 199 0.51 20.60 -5.00
N LEU A 200 1.08 19.44 -4.68
CA LEU A 200 1.66 19.17 -3.38
C LEU A 200 3.10 19.65 -3.34
N LYS A 201 3.41 20.59 -2.46
CA LYS A 201 4.78 21.10 -2.30
C LYS A 201 5.62 20.13 -1.46
N ILE A 202 6.79 19.73 -1.96
CA ILE A 202 7.73 18.90 -1.21
C ILE A 202 8.32 19.69 -0.04
N VAL A 203 8.03 19.22 1.16
CA VAL A 203 8.56 19.69 2.44
C VAL A 203 9.04 18.49 3.25
N GLY A 204 9.98 18.73 4.18
CA GLY A 204 10.47 17.66 5.04
C GLY A 204 9.35 17.08 5.93
N PRO A 205 9.52 15.86 6.45
CA PRO A 205 10.73 15.03 6.39
C PRO A 205 10.90 14.33 5.02
N PHE A 206 12.15 14.22 4.56
CA PHE A 206 12.48 13.65 3.25
C PHE A 206 12.73 12.14 3.31
N GLY A 207 12.54 11.45 2.19
CA GLY A 207 12.80 10.02 2.06
C GLY A 207 11.86 9.34 1.07
N GLY A 208 11.66 8.03 1.23
CA GLY A 208 10.68 7.25 0.49
C GLY A 208 9.28 7.45 1.08
N ASP A 209 8.50 8.32 0.47
CA ASP A 209 7.14 8.68 0.83
C ASP A 209 6.12 7.74 0.15
N HIS A 210 4.92 7.62 0.71
CA HIS A 210 3.83 6.83 0.11
C HIS A 210 2.54 7.64 0.17
N LEU A 211 2.05 8.05 -1.00
CA LEU A 211 0.72 8.62 -1.14
C LEU A 211 -0.29 7.47 -1.14
N VAL A 212 -1.26 7.52 -0.23
CA VAL A 212 -2.32 6.51 -0.12
C VAL A 212 -3.65 7.18 -0.42
N ALA A 213 -4.34 6.68 -1.44
CA ALA A 213 -5.68 7.10 -1.82
C ALA A 213 -6.67 5.98 -1.51
N ILE A 214 -7.80 6.36 -0.92
CA ILE A 214 -8.92 5.46 -0.64
C ILE A 214 -10.17 6.07 -1.25
N LEU A 215 -10.83 5.30 -2.11
CA LEU A 215 -12.09 5.68 -2.73
C LEU A 215 -13.20 4.75 -2.24
N CYS A 216 -14.22 5.31 -1.60
CA CYS A 216 -15.36 4.57 -1.06
C CYS A 216 -16.68 5.02 -1.72
N THR A 217 -17.73 4.21 -1.61
CA THR A 217 -19.09 4.59 -2.06
C THR A 217 -19.69 5.71 -1.21
N GLN A 218 -19.29 5.81 0.05
CA GLN A 218 -19.71 6.85 0.99
C GLN A 218 -18.50 7.38 1.76
N PRO A 219 -18.55 8.60 2.32
CA PRO A 219 -17.45 9.13 3.12
C PRO A 219 -17.13 8.24 4.34
N PRO A 220 -15.90 7.70 4.48
CA PRO A 220 -15.50 6.90 5.64
C PRO A 220 -15.15 7.80 6.82
N THR A 221 -16.15 8.44 7.44
CA THR A 221 -15.95 9.48 8.46
C THR A 221 -15.19 8.99 9.70
N VAL A 222 -15.38 7.72 10.10
CA VAL A 222 -14.63 7.09 11.20
C VAL A 222 -13.15 7.03 10.86
N LEU A 223 -12.79 6.61 9.65
CA LEU A 223 -11.40 6.57 9.20
C LEU A 223 -10.80 7.97 9.08
N GLN A 224 -11.54 8.90 8.48
CA GLN A 224 -11.07 10.27 8.28
C GLN A 224 -10.76 10.96 9.62
N THR A 225 -11.63 10.76 10.61
CA THR A 225 -11.40 11.23 11.99
C THR A 225 -10.18 10.55 12.61
N LEU A 226 -10.09 9.22 12.54
CA LEU A 226 -8.96 8.45 13.06
C LEU A 226 -7.61 8.93 12.51
N LEU A 227 -7.51 9.11 11.19
CA LEU A 227 -6.28 9.56 10.53
C LEU A 227 -5.91 11.01 10.92
N LYS A 228 -6.92 11.88 11.00
CA LYS A 228 -6.71 13.28 11.38
C LYS A 228 -6.23 13.40 12.83
N ASP A 229 -6.85 12.68 13.75
CA ASP A 229 -6.56 12.75 15.18
C ASP A 229 -5.26 12.03 15.55
N SER A 230 -4.87 11.02 14.78
CA SER A 230 -3.61 10.31 14.98
C SER A 230 -2.39 11.10 14.49
N ALA A 231 -2.55 11.98 13.50
CA ALA A 231 -1.44 12.69 12.89
C ALA A 231 -0.66 13.53 13.93
N PRO A 232 0.69 13.49 13.94
CA PRO A 232 1.59 12.91 12.92
C PRO A 232 1.97 11.44 13.17
N TYR A 233 1.34 10.77 14.14
CA TYR A 233 1.55 9.34 14.42
C TYR A 233 0.60 8.48 13.57
N LEU A 234 0.89 7.18 13.51
CA LEU A 234 0.05 6.23 12.79
C LEU A 234 -0.96 5.59 13.75
N PRO A 235 -2.24 5.47 13.35
CA PRO A 235 -3.15 4.56 14.02
C PRO A 235 -2.68 3.11 13.84
N LYS A 236 -3.14 2.20 14.69
CA LYS A 236 -2.84 0.78 14.53
C LYS A 236 -3.49 0.28 13.24
N PRO A 237 -2.84 -0.64 12.49
CA PRO A 237 -3.43 -1.14 11.25
C PRO A 237 -4.81 -1.81 11.44
N ALA A 238 -5.05 -2.45 12.59
CA ALA A 238 -6.35 -3.01 12.93
C ALA A 238 -7.46 -1.95 13.03
N GLU A 239 -7.16 -0.75 13.54
CA GLU A 239 -8.14 0.36 13.64
C GLU A 239 -8.49 0.90 12.25
N VAL A 240 -7.50 1.02 11.37
CA VAL A 240 -7.69 1.43 9.97
C VAL A 240 -8.56 0.42 9.22
N ILE A 241 -8.25 -0.86 9.36
CA ILE A 241 -9.02 -1.94 8.71
C ILE A 241 -10.45 -1.96 9.24
N PHE A 242 -10.64 -1.87 10.56
CA PHE A 242 -11.96 -1.81 11.16
C PHE A 242 -12.79 -0.63 10.62
N ALA A 243 -12.19 0.56 10.54
CA ALA A 243 -12.85 1.76 10.05
C ALA A 243 -13.28 1.66 8.57
N LEU A 244 -12.65 0.79 7.80
CA LEU A 244 -12.96 0.59 6.38
C LEU A 244 -13.92 -0.57 6.09
N ARG A 245 -14.07 -1.53 7.01
CA ARG A 245 -14.92 -2.72 6.80
C ARG A 245 -16.39 -2.42 6.52
N GLN A 246 -16.88 -1.31 7.05
CA GLN A 246 -18.30 -0.94 6.94
C GLN A 246 -18.65 -0.39 5.56
N GLN A 247 -17.68 -0.29 4.64
CA GLN A 247 -17.86 0.36 3.35
C GLN A 247 -17.17 -0.41 2.22
N ARG A 248 -17.71 -0.28 1.01
CA ARG A 248 -17.05 -0.74 -0.21
C ARG A 248 -16.03 0.31 -0.61
N CYS A 249 -14.75 -0.05 -0.52
CA CYS A 249 -13.65 0.87 -0.78
C CYS A 249 -12.55 0.22 -1.63
N GLN A 250 -11.97 1.01 -2.53
CA GLN A 250 -10.69 0.74 -3.21
C GLN A 250 -9.58 1.46 -2.47
N VAL A 251 -8.40 0.84 -2.42
CA VAL A 251 -7.17 1.44 -1.89
C VAL A 251 -6.11 1.43 -2.98
N GLY A 252 -5.44 2.55 -3.17
CA GLY A 252 -4.26 2.67 -4.02
C GLY A 252 -3.10 3.28 -3.23
N GLN A 253 -1.89 2.88 -3.60
CA GLN A 253 -0.66 3.35 -2.98
C GLN A 253 0.31 3.74 -4.09
N TYR A 254 0.98 4.88 -3.93
CA TYR A 254 2.01 5.35 -4.85
C TYR A 254 3.25 5.77 -4.06
N ALA A 255 4.36 5.07 -4.29
CA ALA A 255 5.64 5.38 -3.66
C ALA A 255 6.40 6.41 -4.49
N PHE A 256 6.99 7.41 -3.83
CA PHE A 256 7.84 8.41 -4.47
C PHE A 256 8.98 8.80 -3.51
N PHE A 257 10.08 9.32 -4.04
CA PHE A 257 11.24 9.68 -3.23
C PHE A 257 11.43 11.18 -3.19
N SER A 258 11.76 11.69 -2.01
CA SER A 258 12.03 13.10 -1.76
C SER A 258 13.40 13.32 -1.12
N ALA A 259 14.04 14.45 -1.42
CA ALA A 259 15.34 14.81 -0.86
C ALA A 259 15.40 16.31 -0.50
N ALA A 260 16.22 16.63 0.51
CA ALA A 260 16.68 17.99 0.69
C ALA A 260 17.47 18.39 -0.57
N ALA A 261 17.26 19.60 -1.08
CA ALA A 261 18.14 20.13 -2.12
C ALA A 261 19.58 20.21 -1.57
N ASN A 262 20.56 19.78 -2.37
CA ASN A 262 21.97 20.05 -2.11
C ASN A 262 22.27 21.55 -2.27
#